data_AF-A0A3C2CWK8-F1
#
_entry.id   AF-A0A3C2CWK8-F1
#
_cell.length_a   1.000
_cell.length_b   1.000
_cell.length_c   1.000
_cell.angle_alpha   90.00
_cell.angle_beta   90.00
_cell.angle_gamma   90.00
#
_symmetry.space_group_name_H-M   'P 1'
#
loop_
_entity.id
_entity.type
_entity.pdbx_description
1 polymer ?
#
loop_
_entity_poly.entity_id
_entity_poly.type
_entity_poly.pdbx_seq_one_letter_code
_entity_poly.pdbx_strand_id
1 'polypeptide(L)'
;GEKLINETNTIADEYVGNNLSCASCHANGGTVKDSSPLVGLTSVFPEYRPREGVVFTLEDRINGCMVRSMNGKEIPYNSEEMRAMMAYLQYLSKDIPGSADMAWRAPKEPKQYPVPSVEDGEKAYAQSCASCHAADGSGTGANTGPAVWGENSFNDGAGMSRFAKMAGYVQKNMPKGQGGTLSDQDAANIAAYILIQDRPEWKGHATDWPNGGRPGDIMSKEKREQVKNGIITWEEIVTVKK
;
A
#
# COMPACT_ATOMS: atom_id res chain seq x y z
N GLY A 1 -18.19 -10.98 -2.10
CA GLY A 1 -17.73 -9.58 -2.07
C GLY A 1 -16.94 -9.28 -0.81
N GLU A 2 -17.62 -9.00 0.30
CA GLU A 2 -16.98 -8.68 1.58
C GLU A 2 -15.92 -9.69 2.03
N LYS A 3 -16.29 -10.98 2.07
CA LYS A 3 -15.35 -12.06 2.43
C LYS A 3 -14.12 -12.07 1.52
N LEU A 4 -14.33 -11.85 0.23
CA LEU A 4 -13.27 -11.87 -0.78
C LEU A 4 -12.30 -10.67 -0.61
N ILE A 5 -12.77 -9.51 -0.16
CA ILE A 5 -11.92 -8.37 0.21
C ILE A 5 -11.17 -8.64 1.54
N ASN A 6 -11.81 -9.24 2.53
CA ASN A 6 -11.18 -9.50 3.83
C ASN A 6 -10.19 -10.67 3.81
N GLU A 7 -10.41 -11.65 2.94
CA GLU A 7 -9.71 -12.94 2.92
C GLU A 7 -9.17 -13.28 1.52
N THR A 8 -8.76 -12.27 0.75
CA THR A 8 -8.37 -12.40 -0.67
C THR A 8 -7.32 -13.47 -0.91
N ASN A 9 -6.32 -13.60 -0.03
CA ASN A 9 -5.30 -14.65 -0.09
C ASN A 9 -5.82 -16.09 0.03
N THR A 10 -7.05 -16.28 0.49
CA THR A 10 -7.64 -17.62 0.66
C THR A 10 -8.80 -17.87 -0.29
N ILE A 11 -9.58 -16.84 -0.62
CA ILE A 11 -10.76 -16.95 -1.49
C ILE A 11 -10.40 -16.81 -2.97
N ALA A 12 -9.36 -16.04 -3.27
CA ALA A 12 -8.86 -15.76 -4.61
C ALA A 12 -7.37 -16.13 -4.71
N ASP A 13 -6.97 -17.20 -4.03
CA ASP A 13 -5.57 -17.65 -3.88
C ASP A 13 -4.86 -17.84 -5.23
N GLU A 14 -5.58 -18.33 -6.24
CA GLU A 14 -5.05 -18.48 -7.59
C GLU A 14 -4.56 -17.17 -8.22
N TYR A 15 -5.03 -16.01 -7.73
CA TYR A 15 -4.68 -14.68 -8.21
C TYR A 15 -3.69 -13.94 -7.30
N VAL A 16 -3.34 -14.50 -6.14
CA VAL A 16 -2.52 -13.87 -5.11
C VAL A 16 -1.16 -14.56 -5.04
N GLY A 17 -0.07 -13.79 -5.08
CA GLY A 17 1.30 -14.31 -5.02
C GLY A 17 2.01 -14.03 -3.70
N ASN A 18 1.25 -13.73 -2.63
CA ASN A 18 1.76 -13.44 -1.30
C ASN A 18 0.72 -13.79 -0.21
N ASN A 19 0.95 -13.39 1.05
CA ASN A 19 0.05 -13.72 2.17
C ASN A 19 -0.82 -12.53 2.62
N LEU A 20 -1.03 -11.53 1.76
CA LEU A 20 -1.82 -10.34 2.09
C LEU A 20 -3.29 -10.49 1.67
N SER A 21 -4.17 -9.70 2.28
CA SER A 21 -5.55 -9.48 1.81
C SER A 21 -5.74 -8.00 1.50
N CYS A 22 -6.84 -7.63 0.84
CA CYS A 22 -7.16 -6.21 0.71
C CYS A 22 -7.30 -5.54 2.09
N ALA A 23 -7.85 -6.27 3.07
CA ALA A 23 -8.00 -5.82 4.45
C ALA A 23 -6.67 -5.67 5.22
N SER A 24 -5.56 -6.23 4.74
CA SER A 24 -4.22 -5.96 5.29
C SER A 24 -3.86 -4.47 5.24
N CYS A 25 -4.38 -3.73 4.27
CA CYS A 25 -4.16 -2.29 4.13
C CYS A 25 -5.45 -1.46 4.32
N HIS A 26 -6.59 -1.99 3.85
CA HIS A 26 -7.90 -1.36 3.91
C HIS A 26 -8.69 -1.90 5.11
N ALA A 27 -8.45 -1.33 6.29
CA ALA A 27 -8.91 -1.91 7.55
C ALA A 27 -10.42 -2.22 7.56
N ASN A 28 -10.77 -3.39 8.11
CA ASN A 28 -12.13 -3.95 8.15
C ASN A 28 -12.83 -3.91 6.77
N GLY A 29 -12.14 -4.41 5.74
CA GLY A 29 -12.62 -4.41 4.36
C GLY A 29 -12.84 -3.01 3.76
N GLY A 30 -12.17 -1.99 4.29
CA GLY A 30 -12.28 -0.61 3.83
C GLY A 30 -13.42 0.20 4.45
N THR A 31 -13.98 -0.26 5.57
CA THR A 31 -15.08 0.44 6.27
C THR A 31 -14.59 1.39 7.37
N VAL A 32 -13.33 1.28 7.80
CA VAL A 32 -12.76 2.15 8.83
C VAL A 32 -12.43 3.51 8.23
N LYS A 33 -13.14 4.54 8.71
CA LYS A 33 -12.84 5.93 8.38
C LYS A 33 -11.37 6.20 8.67
N ASP A 34 -10.71 6.93 7.78
CA ASP A 34 -9.31 7.35 7.93
C ASP A 34 -8.24 6.25 7.80
N SER A 35 -8.62 4.98 7.69
CA SER A 35 -7.71 3.83 7.47
C SER A 35 -7.83 3.22 6.08
N SER A 36 -7.57 4.05 5.06
CA SER A 36 -7.73 3.70 3.64
C SER A 36 -9.13 3.16 3.31
N PRO A 37 -10.21 3.93 3.56
CA PRO A 37 -11.56 3.46 3.29
C PRO A 37 -11.79 3.19 1.80
N LEU A 38 -12.67 2.23 1.50
CA LEU A 38 -13.15 1.90 0.17
C LEU A 38 -14.57 2.46 -0.10
N VAL A 39 -15.23 2.93 0.96
CA VAL A 39 -16.57 3.53 0.96
C VAL A 39 -16.63 4.72 0.01
N GLY A 40 -17.47 4.65 -1.03
CA GLY A 40 -17.69 5.71 -2.00
C GLY A 40 -16.73 5.71 -3.20
N LEU A 41 -15.88 4.69 -3.34
CA LEU A 41 -15.00 4.55 -4.50
C LEU A 41 -15.78 4.42 -5.83
N THR A 42 -17.00 3.89 -5.82
CA THR A 42 -17.81 3.79 -7.04
C THR A 42 -18.33 5.15 -7.52
N SER A 43 -18.37 6.16 -6.65
CA SER A 43 -18.84 7.52 -7.00
C SER A 43 -17.73 8.37 -7.64
N VAL A 44 -16.51 7.83 -7.72
CA VAL A 44 -15.31 8.53 -8.15
C VAL A 44 -14.60 7.90 -9.35
N PHE A 45 -14.77 6.59 -9.57
CA PHE A 45 -14.32 5.91 -10.78
C PHE A 45 -15.43 5.90 -11.84
N PRO A 46 -15.09 5.96 -13.15
CA PRO A 46 -13.74 6.01 -13.69
C PRO A 46 -13.04 7.37 -13.49
N GLU A 47 -11.72 7.36 -13.29
CA GLU A 47 -10.91 8.58 -13.13
C GLU A 47 -9.63 8.53 -13.97
N TYR A 48 -9.16 9.71 -14.42
CA TYR A 48 -7.82 9.79 -15.02
C TYR A 48 -6.75 9.56 -13.95
N ARG A 49 -5.80 8.68 -14.28
CA ARG A 49 -4.74 8.27 -13.38
C ARG A 49 -3.37 8.65 -13.92
N PRO A 50 -2.63 9.56 -13.25
CA PRO A 50 -1.31 9.98 -13.73
C PRO A 50 -0.28 8.86 -13.84
N ARG A 51 -0.34 7.86 -12.93
CA ARG A 51 0.59 6.71 -12.93
C ARG A 51 0.43 5.85 -14.18
N GLU A 52 -0.80 5.63 -14.61
CA GLU A 52 -1.11 4.77 -15.76
C GLU A 52 -1.29 5.58 -17.06
N GLY A 53 -1.43 6.90 -16.97
CA GLY A 53 -1.53 7.80 -18.13
C GLY A 53 -2.84 7.72 -18.89
N VAL A 54 -3.86 7.07 -18.32
CA VAL A 54 -5.15 6.81 -18.95
C VAL A 54 -6.30 6.94 -17.95
N VAL A 55 -7.54 6.92 -18.45
CA VAL A 55 -8.73 6.77 -17.61
C VAL A 55 -8.80 5.32 -17.14
N PHE A 56 -8.88 5.14 -15.82
CA PHE A 56 -8.94 3.84 -15.15
C PHE A 56 -10.35 3.59 -14.63
N THR A 57 -10.84 2.39 -14.84
CA THR A 57 -12.03 1.85 -14.17
C THR A 57 -11.69 1.36 -12.76
N LEU A 58 -12.72 1.00 -11.99
CA LEU A 58 -12.49 0.45 -10.65
C LEU A 58 -11.92 -0.98 -10.73
N GLU A 59 -12.32 -1.73 -11.75
CA GLU A 59 -11.77 -3.04 -12.11
C GLU A 59 -10.28 -2.94 -12.47
N ASP A 60 -9.89 -1.95 -13.28
CA ASP A 60 -8.47 -1.67 -13.55
C ASP A 60 -7.72 -1.35 -12.27
N ARG A 61 -8.34 -0.58 -11.37
CA ARG A 61 -7.76 -0.21 -10.08
C ARG A 61 -7.56 -1.44 -9.17
N ILE A 62 -8.51 -2.38 -9.17
CA ILE A 62 -8.41 -3.67 -8.47
C ILE A 62 -7.25 -4.47 -9.04
N ASN A 63 -7.19 -4.67 -10.35
CA ASN A 63 -6.10 -5.41 -11.00
C ASN A 63 -4.73 -4.76 -10.78
N GLY A 64 -4.68 -3.42 -10.76
CA GLY A 64 -3.49 -2.67 -10.39
C GLY A 64 -3.01 -2.94 -8.94
N CYS A 65 -3.93 -3.22 -8.01
CA CYS A 65 -3.60 -3.72 -6.67
C CYS A 65 -3.14 -5.20 -6.72
N MET A 66 -3.83 -6.06 -7.47
CA MET A 66 -3.52 -7.49 -7.54
C MET A 66 -2.07 -7.73 -7.99
N VAL A 67 -1.64 -7.10 -9.08
CA VAL A 67 -0.28 -7.30 -9.62
C VAL A 67 0.83 -6.62 -8.82
N ARG A 68 0.48 -5.77 -7.85
CA ARG A 68 1.45 -4.99 -7.05
C ARG A 68 1.39 -5.31 -5.56
N SER A 69 0.30 -4.91 -4.90
CA SER A 69 0.09 -5.16 -3.48
C SER A 69 -0.04 -6.65 -3.17
N MET A 70 -0.72 -7.42 -4.02
CA MET A 70 -0.95 -8.85 -3.81
C MET A 70 0.14 -9.73 -4.46
N ASN A 71 1.14 -9.10 -5.09
CA ASN A 71 2.20 -9.76 -5.85
C ASN A 71 1.70 -10.85 -6.82
N GLY A 72 0.49 -10.68 -7.33
CA GLY A 72 -0.24 -11.72 -8.03
C GLY A 72 -0.43 -11.43 -9.51
N LYS A 73 -1.52 -11.97 -10.06
CA LYS A 73 -1.93 -11.77 -11.45
C LYS A 73 -3.29 -11.06 -11.50
N GLU A 74 -3.65 -10.54 -12.66
CA GLU A 74 -4.94 -9.89 -12.85
C GLU A 74 -6.09 -10.90 -12.70
N ILE A 75 -7.18 -10.44 -12.10
CA ILE A 75 -8.46 -11.15 -12.06
C ILE A 75 -9.19 -10.85 -13.37
N PRO A 76 -9.74 -11.87 -14.08
CA PRO A 76 -10.52 -11.64 -15.29
C PRO A 76 -11.70 -10.70 -15.02
N TYR A 77 -11.90 -9.71 -15.90
CA TYR A 77 -12.92 -8.66 -15.72
C TYR A 77 -14.35 -9.22 -15.60
N ASN A 78 -14.64 -10.34 -16.27
CA ASN A 78 -15.94 -11.00 -16.26
C ASN A 78 -16.07 -12.16 -15.25
N SER A 79 -15.07 -12.37 -14.40
CA SER A 79 -15.06 -13.42 -13.38
C SER A 79 -16.14 -13.23 -12.31
N GLU A 80 -16.41 -14.28 -11.52
CA GLU A 80 -17.27 -14.17 -10.36
C GLU A 80 -16.62 -13.31 -9.27
N GLU A 81 -15.31 -13.45 -9.08
CA GLU A 81 -14.50 -12.73 -8.11
C GLU A 81 -14.56 -11.22 -8.33
N MET A 82 -14.31 -10.77 -9.58
CA MET A 82 -14.37 -9.34 -9.93
C MET A 82 -15.78 -8.77 -9.72
N ARG A 83 -16.81 -9.47 -10.21
CA ARG A 83 -18.21 -9.06 -10.02
C ARG A 83 -18.58 -8.98 -8.53
N ALA A 84 -18.11 -9.94 -7.72
CA ALA A 84 -18.36 -9.98 -6.30
C ALA A 84 -17.64 -8.84 -5.55
N MET A 85 -16.40 -8.50 -5.92
CA MET A 85 -15.70 -7.32 -5.39
C MET A 85 -16.45 -6.03 -5.74
N MET A 86 -16.83 -5.86 -7.01
CA MET A 86 -17.55 -4.68 -7.49
C MET A 86 -18.90 -4.50 -6.80
N ALA A 87 -19.67 -5.58 -6.62
CA ALA A 87 -20.93 -5.56 -5.89
C ALA A 87 -20.75 -5.09 -4.43
N TYR A 88 -19.66 -5.51 -3.77
CA TYR A 88 -19.36 -5.06 -2.41
C TYR A 88 -18.97 -3.59 -2.36
N LEU A 89 -18.12 -3.11 -3.29
CA LEU A 89 -17.75 -1.69 -3.37
C LEU A 89 -18.97 -0.80 -3.65
N GLN A 90 -19.89 -1.28 -4.49
CA GLN A 90 -21.16 -0.59 -4.75
C GLN A 90 -22.06 -0.57 -3.51
N TYR A 91 -22.15 -1.68 -2.78
CA TYR A 91 -22.89 -1.74 -1.52
C TYR A 91 -22.33 -0.75 -0.48
N LEU A 92 -21.00 -0.68 -0.32
CA LEU A 92 -20.36 0.28 0.57
C LEU A 92 -20.64 1.74 0.21
N SER A 93 -20.98 2.01 -1.06
CA SER A 93 -21.13 3.35 -1.62
C SER A 93 -22.57 3.75 -1.89
N LYS A 94 -23.55 2.90 -1.54
CA LYS A 94 -24.97 3.02 -1.96
C LYS A 94 -25.65 4.34 -1.64
N ASP A 95 -25.24 5.01 -0.56
CA ASP A 95 -25.83 6.26 -0.06
C ASP A 95 -24.98 7.50 -0.42
N ILE A 96 -23.93 7.33 -1.24
CA ILE A 96 -23.02 8.40 -1.63
C ILE A 96 -23.34 8.85 -3.05
N PRO A 97 -23.76 10.12 -3.26
CA PRO A 97 -24.04 10.64 -4.60
C PRO A 97 -22.84 10.48 -5.56
N GLY A 98 -23.13 10.22 -6.84
CA GLY A 98 -22.11 10.29 -7.90
C GLY A 98 -21.48 11.68 -7.91
N SER A 99 -20.15 11.78 -8.03
CA SER A 99 -19.35 13.03 -7.99
C SER A 99 -19.16 13.74 -6.64
N ALA A 100 -19.46 13.09 -5.51
CA ALA A 100 -19.16 13.68 -4.20
C ALA A 100 -17.66 14.02 -4.07
N ASP A 101 -17.35 15.24 -3.62
CA ASP A 101 -16.00 15.56 -3.15
C ASP A 101 -15.77 14.81 -1.84
N MET A 102 -14.76 13.96 -1.85
CA MET A 102 -14.54 12.97 -0.81
C MET A 102 -13.36 13.44 0.01
N ALA A 103 -13.66 14.09 1.14
CA ALA A 103 -12.68 14.73 2.01
C ALA A 103 -11.56 13.79 2.50
N TRP A 104 -11.76 12.47 2.44
CA TRP A 104 -10.75 11.47 2.79
C TRP A 104 -9.83 11.05 1.63
N ARG A 105 -10.08 11.51 0.39
CA ARG A 105 -9.17 11.27 -0.74
C ARG A 105 -7.79 11.80 -0.38
N ALA A 106 -6.79 10.96 -0.59
CA ALA A 106 -5.40 11.33 -0.30
C ALA A 106 -5.05 12.63 -1.05
N PRO A 107 -4.39 13.59 -0.38
CA PRO A 107 -4.01 14.85 -1.01
C PRO A 107 -3.13 14.58 -2.24
N LYS A 108 -3.23 15.46 -3.25
CA LYS A 108 -2.47 15.35 -4.51
C LYS A 108 -0.95 15.31 -4.27
N GLU A 109 -0.49 15.95 -3.21
CA GLU A 109 0.89 15.91 -2.75
C GLU A 109 1.00 15.14 -1.43
N PRO A 110 1.87 14.13 -1.33
CA PRO A 110 2.11 13.46 -0.06
C PRO A 110 2.77 14.41 0.93
N LYS A 111 2.45 14.23 2.22
CA LYS A 111 3.13 14.91 3.33
C LYS A 111 4.64 14.64 3.25
N GLN A 112 5.45 15.67 3.53
CA GLN A 112 6.88 15.52 3.68
C GLN A 112 7.21 14.99 5.08
N TYR A 113 8.19 14.10 5.15
CA TYR A 113 8.66 13.49 6.39
C TYR A 113 10.14 13.84 6.59
N PRO A 114 10.62 13.90 7.84
CA PRO A 114 12.03 14.15 8.12
C PRO A 114 12.92 13.02 7.57
N VAL A 115 14.23 13.30 7.48
CA VAL A 115 15.22 12.29 7.10
C VAL A 115 15.18 11.15 8.14
N PRO A 116 14.96 9.90 7.74
CA PRO A 116 14.85 8.78 8.65
C PRO A 116 16.22 8.23 9.10
N SER A 117 16.22 7.63 10.28
CA SER A 117 17.26 6.75 10.81
C SER A 117 16.75 5.30 10.77
N VAL A 118 17.41 4.45 9.96
CA VAL A 118 17.04 3.02 9.85
C VAL A 118 17.27 2.29 11.17
N GLU A 119 18.35 2.62 11.87
CA GLU A 119 18.69 2.00 13.16
C GLU A 119 17.63 2.33 14.24
N ASP A 120 17.17 3.57 14.30
CA ASP A 120 16.10 3.93 15.24
C ASP A 120 14.76 3.33 14.81
N GLY A 121 14.55 3.17 13.50
CA GLY A 121 13.40 2.47 12.94
C GLY A 121 13.33 1.00 13.35
N GLU A 122 14.48 0.32 13.35
CA GLU A 122 14.61 -1.06 13.83
C GLU A 122 14.25 -1.17 15.31
N LYS A 123 14.79 -0.28 16.15
CA LYS A 123 14.48 -0.24 17.59
C LYS A 123 12.99 0.00 17.83
N ALA A 124 12.41 0.98 17.15
CA ALA A 124 10.98 1.31 17.27
C ALA A 124 10.08 0.16 16.78
N TYR A 125 10.46 -0.50 15.68
CA TYR A 125 9.76 -1.67 15.16
C TYR A 125 9.77 -2.83 16.16
N ALA A 126 10.93 -3.14 16.75
CA ALA A 126 11.05 -4.19 17.75
C ALA A 126 10.16 -3.93 18.98
N GLN A 127 10.02 -2.66 19.39
CA GLN A 127 9.21 -2.28 20.55
C GLN A 127 7.71 -2.29 20.28
N SER A 128 7.28 -1.83 19.10
CA SER A 128 5.87 -1.47 18.87
C SER A 128 5.18 -2.26 17.74
N CYS A 129 5.92 -2.99 16.92
CA CYS A 129 5.40 -3.62 15.70
C CYS A 129 5.60 -5.14 15.68
N ALA A 130 6.74 -5.62 16.19
CA ALA A 130 7.16 -7.02 16.06
C ALA A 130 6.22 -8.03 16.72
N SER A 131 5.45 -7.64 17.74
CA SER A 131 4.47 -8.53 18.39
C SER A 131 3.34 -8.98 17.46
N CYS A 132 2.97 -8.14 16.48
CA CYS A 132 1.96 -8.46 15.48
C CYS A 132 2.58 -8.86 14.14
N HIS A 133 3.63 -8.14 13.71
CA HIS A 133 4.22 -8.29 12.39
C HIS A 133 5.42 -9.26 12.33
N ALA A 134 5.73 -9.92 13.46
CA ALA A 134 6.93 -10.73 13.68
C ALA A 134 8.23 -9.90 13.64
N ALA A 135 9.28 -10.39 14.31
CA ALA A 135 10.58 -9.71 14.37
C ALA A 135 11.27 -9.65 13.00
N ASP A 136 11.08 -10.68 12.18
CA ASP A 136 11.57 -10.80 10.81
C ASP A 136 10.58 -10.27 9.77
N GLY A 137 9.48 -9.62 10.19
CA GLY A 137 8.50 -9.00 9.32
C GLY A 137 7.62 -9.97 8.53
N SER A 138 7.71 -11.29 8.79
CA SER A 138 6.93 -12.31 8.10
C SER A 138 5.43 -12.19 8.35
N GLY A 139 5.04 -11.45 9.38
CA GLY A 139 3.67 -11.35 9.84
C GLY A 139 3.18 -12.59 10.59
N THR A 140 2.01 -12.44 11.21
CA THR A 140 1.25 -13.50 11.90
C THR A 140 -0.09 -13.80 11.21
N GLY A 141 -0.43 -13.07 10.13
CA GLY A 141 -1.61 -13.31 9.29
C GLY A 141 -2.12 -12.04 8.61
N ALA A 142 -2.85 -12.21 7.50
CA ALA A 142 -3.31 -11.09 6.66
C ALA A 142 -4.09 -9.99 7.42
N ASN A 143 -4.84 -10.36 8.47
CA ASN A 143 -5.70 -9.44 9.24
C ASN A 143 -5.27 -9.26 10.72
N THR A 144 -4.30 -10.04 11.19
CA THR A 144 -3.78 -10.04 12.57
C THR A 144 -2.45 -9.31 12.68
N GLY A 145 -1.66 -9.34 11.61
CA GLY A 145 -0.36 -8.67 11.49
C GLY A 145 0.26 -9.10 10.17
N PRO A 146 -0.04 -8.43 9.05
CA PRO A 146 0.39 -8.87 7.73
C PRO A 146 1.92 -8.83 7.57
N ALA A 147 2.45 -9.60 6.63
CA ALA A 147 3.85 -9.52 6.25
C ALA A 147 4.19 -8.10 5.75
N VAL A 148 5.19 -7.46 6.33
CA VAL A 148 5.59 -6.09 5.99
C VAL A 148 6.80 -6.03 5.05
N TRP A 149 7.54 -7.13 4.95
CA TRP A 149 8.57 -7.38 3.94
C TRP A 149 8.75 -8.90 3.73
N GLY A 150 9.74 -9.29 2.92
CA GLY A 150 9.97 -10.67 2.50
C GLY A 150 9.05 -11.11 1.36
N GLU A 151 9.25 -12.34 0.89
CA GLU A 151 8.54 -12.93 -0.28
C GLU A 151 7.02 -12.92 -0.13
N ASN A 152 6.51 -12.97 1.11
CA ASN A 152 5.09 -13.03 1.40
C ASN A 152 4.43 -11.65 1.60
N SER A 153 5.14 -10.55 1.34
CA SER A 153 4.64 -9.18 1.42
C SER A 153 4.33 -8.58 0.04
N PHE A 154 4.02 -7.28 0.01
CA PHE A 154 3.81 -6.51 -1.22
C PHE A 154 5.12 -6.36 -2.00
N ASN A 155 5.02 -6.33 -3.33
CA ASN A 155 6.18 -6.14 -4.19
C ASN A 155 6.59 -4.66 -4.29
N ASP A 156 7.77 -4.41 -4.85
CA ASP A 156 8.33 -3.07 -4.97
C ASP A 156 7.64 -2.16 -6.04
N GLY A 157 6.62 -2.67 -6.73
CA GLY A 157 5.70 -1.87 -7.55
C GLY A 157 4.51 -1.33 -6.75
N ALA A 158 4.23 -1.85 -5.55
CA ALA A 158 3.08 -1.43 -4.75
C ALA A 158 3.19 0.04 -4.31
N GLY A 159 2.04 0.69 -4.12
CA GLY A 159 2.01 2.06 -3.60
C GLY A 159 2.69 2.17 -2.23
N MET A 160 2.72 1.08 -1.46
CA MET A 160 3.38 1.03 -0.16
C MET A 160 4.90 0.93 -0.22
N SER A 161 5.49 0.68 -1.40
CA SER A 161 6.95 0.80 -1.58
C SER A 161 7.45 2.26 -1.58
N ARG A 162 6.52 3.24 -1.56
CA ARG A 162 6.85 4.67 -1.52
C ARG A 162 7.05 5.13 -0.10
N PHE A 163 8.21 5.73 0.18
CA PHE A 163 8.56 6.20 1.53
C PHE A 163 7.49 7.11 2.15
N ALA A 164 7.06 8.17 1.46
CA ALA A 164 6.10 9.11 2.03
C ALA A 164 4.72 8.47 2.27
N LYS A 165 4.33 7.49 1.46
CA LYS A 165 3.09 6.73 1.67
C LYS A 165 3.20 5.76 2.84
N MET A 166 4.33 5.07 2.99
CA MET A 166 4.59 4.18 4.12
C MET A 166 4.59 4.97 5.43
N ALA A 167 5.36 6.05 5.52
CA ALA A 167 5.42 6.90 6.71
C ALA A 167 4.03 7.46 7.06
N GLY A 168 3.27 7.94 6.06
CA GLY A 168 1.90 8.39 6.27
C GLY A 168 0.93 7.31 6.72
N TYR A 169 1.07 6.09 6.19
CA TYR A 169 0.24 4.97 6.63
C TYR A 169 0.57 4.57 8.06
N VAL A 170 1.86 4.42 8.39
CA VAL A 170 2.34 4.09 9.73
C VAL A 170 1.88 5.13 10.73
N GLN A 171 2.13 6.42 10.47
CA GLN A 171 1.71 7.50 11.36
C GLN A 171 0.20 7.45 11.63
N LYS A 172 -0.60 7.32 10.58
CA LYS A 172 -2.05 7.48 10.69
C LYS A 172 -2.76 6.25 11.25
N ASN A 173 -2.21 5.05 11.04
CA ASN A 173 -2.94 3.80 11.28
C ASN A 173 -2.24 2.84 12.25
N MET A 174 -0.97 3.10 12.57
CA MET A 174 -0.17 2.23 13.43
C MET A 174 0.30 2.96 14.69
N PRO A 175 0.44 2.24 15.82
CA PRO A 175 0.00 0.86 16.05
C PRO A 175 -1.54 0.71 15.95
N LYS A 176 -2.04 -0.50 15.67
CA LYS A 176 -3.48 -0.75 15.49
C LYS A 176 -4.26 -0.27 16.73
N GLY A 177 -5.27 0.57 16.51
CA GLY A 177 -6.07 1.19 17.59
C GLY A 177 -5.42 2.41 18.26
N GLN A 178 -4.19 2.75 17.89
CA GLN A 178 -3.42 3.90 18.39
C GLN A 178 -2.88 4.77 17.24
N GLY A 179 -3.61 4.81 16.12
CA GLY A 179 -3.25 5.63 14.96
C GLY A 179 -3.14 7.11 15.33
N GLY A 180 -2.14 7.78 14.76
CA GLY A 180 -1.84 9.20 15.01
C GLY A 180 -0.98 9.47 16.25
N THR A 181 -0.58 8.45 17.00
CA THR A 181 0.24 8.63 18.22
C THR A 181 1.74 8.73 17.93
N LEU A 182 2.21 8.13 16.84
CA LEU A 182 3.62 8.19 16.44
C LEU A 182 3.97 9.59 15.93
N SER A 183 5.15 10.07 16.32
CA SER A 183 5.71 11.31 15.76
C SER A 183 6.05 11.13 14.28
N ASP A 184 6.22 12.24 13.56
CA ASP A 184 6.67 12.21 12.16
C ASP A 184 8.03 11.53 12.02
N GLN A 185 8.91 11.70 13.01
CA GLN A 185 10.23 11.08 13.02
C GLN A 185 10.14 9.57 13.24
N ASP A 186 9.33 9.11 14.19
CA ASP A 186 9.17 7.67 14.44
C ASP A 186 8.55 6.98 13.24
N ALA A 187 7.52 7.59 12.63
CA ALA A 187 6.89 7.06 11.44
C ALA A 187 7.86 7.01 10.24
N ALA A 188 8.71 8.03 10.06
CA ALA A 188 9.76 8.04 9.05
C ALA A 188 10.80 6.93 9.28
N ASN A 189 11.29 6.80 10.51
CA ASN A 189 12.26 5.79 10.91
C ASN A 189 11.74 4.37 10.66
N ILE A 190 10.53 4.06 11.16
CA ILE A 190 9.88 2.76 10.97
C ILE A 190 9.63 2.48 9.47
N ALA A 191 9.17 3.48 8.72
CA ALA A 191 8.97 3.33 7.28
C ALA A 191 10.27 3.00 6.53
N ALA A 192 11.36 3.68 6.86
CA ALA A 192 12.67 3.41 6.27
C ALA A 192 13.17 2.00 6.62
N TYR A 193 13.03 1.59 7.88
CA TYR A 193 13.38 0.24 8.32
C TYR A 193 12.57 -0.84 7.60
N ILE A 194 11.26 -0.66 7.40
CA ILE A 194 10.44 -1.61 6.63
C ILE A 194 10.83 -1.64 5.14
N LEU A 195 11.14 -0.48 4.57
CA LEU A 195 11.36 -0.32 3.14
C LEU A 195 12.78 -0.67 2.67
N ILE A 196 13.76 -0.74 3.57
CA ILE A 196 15.11 -1.20 3.21
C ILE A 196 15.20 -2.73 3.09
N GLN A 197 14.23 -3.45 3.67
CA GLN A 197 14.18 -4.91 3.64
C GLN A 197 13.84 -5.46 2.25
N ASP A 198 14.26 -6.69 2.00
CA ASP A 198 13.99 -7.38 0.75
C ASP A 198 12.51 -7.74 0.59
N ARG A 199 12.06 -7.76 -0.67
CA ARG A 199 10.69 -8.05 -1.09
C ARG A 199 10.66 -8.39 -2.58
N PRO A 200 9.56 -8.98 -3.08
CA PRO A 200 9.44 -9.30 -4.50
C PRO A 200 9.63 -8.08 -5.40
N GLU A 201 10.30 -8.31 -6.54
CA GLU A 201 10.54 -7.31 -7.56
C GLU A 201 9.43 -7.37 -8.62
N TRP A 202 8.75 -6.25 -8.85
CA TRP A 202 7.70 -6.15 -9.85
C TRP A 202 8.28 -5.87 -11.23
N LYS A 203 7.99 -6.73 -12.22
CA LYS A 203 8.62 -6.62 -13.55
C LYS A 203 8.05 -5.50 -14.44
N GLY A 204 6.94 -4.87 -14.05
CA GLY A 204 6.30 -3.80 -14.82
C GLY A 204 6.93 -2.41 -14.69
N HIS A 205 8.10 -2.27 -14.03
CA HIS A 205 8.71 -0.96 -13.76
C HIS A 205 8.97 -0.11 -15.00
N ALA A 206 9.27 -0.71 -16.16
CA ALA A 206 9.66 0.01 -17.37
C ALA A 206 8.50 0.79 -18.01
N THR A 207 7.27 0.28 -17.85
CA THR A 207 6.04 0.87 -18.42
C THR A 207 5.18 1.56 -17.36
N ASP A 208 5.61 1.53 -16.10
CA ASP A 208 4.98 2.26 -15.01
C ASP A 208 5.32 3.74 -15.16
N TRP A 209 4.31 4.62 -15.21
CA TRP A 209 4.47 6.06 -15.50
C TRP A 209 4.88 6.38 -16.95
N PRO A 210 4.08 5.98 -17.96
CA PRO A 210 4.42 6.16 -19.38
C PRO A 210 4.55 7.63 -19.80
N ASN A 211 3.90 8.55 -19.07
CA ASN A 211 3.96 9.99 -19.31
C ASN A 211 4.93 10.72 -18.36
N GLY A 212 5.81 9.99 -17.67
CA GLY A 212 6.72 10.55 -16.66
C GLY A 212 6.05 10.85 -15.31
N GLY A 213 6.72 11.63 -14.46
CA GLY A 213 6.23 11.97 -13.11
C GLY A 213 6.35 10.83 -12.09
N ARG A 214 7.21 9.84 -12.38
CA ARG A 214 7.52 8.73 -11.48
C ARG A 214 8.08 9.27 -10.15
N PRO A 215 7.45 8.97 -9.00
CA PRO A 215 7.92 9.47 -7.71
C PRO A 215 9.34 9.02 -7.37
N GLY A 216 10.18 9.97 -6.95
CA GLY A 216 11.54 9.70 -6.48
C GLY A 216 11.64 8.90 -5.19
N ASP A 217 10.53 8.76 -4.45
CA ASP A 217 10.47 8.07 -3.16
C ASP A 217 10.10 6.58 -3.25
N ILE A 218 9.99 6.01 -4.46
CA ILE A 218 9.78 4.57 -4.68
C ILE A 218 11.07 3.80 -4.33
N MET A 219 10.98 2.88 -3.38
CA MET A 219 12.05 1.97 -2.97
C MET A 219 12.03 0.69 -3.82
N SER A 220 12.46 0.79 -5.08
CA SER A 220 12.70 -0.38 -5.94
C SER A 220 13.85 -1.24 -5.40
N LYS A 221 13.98 -2.48 -5.87
CA LYS A 221 15.13 -3.35 -5.55
C LYS A 221 16.46 -2.64 -5.79
N GLU A 222 16.64 -2.04 -6.96
CA GLU A 222 17.85 -1.28 -7.30
C GLU A 222 18.11 -0.15 -6.30
N LYS A 223 17.08 0.62 -5.93
CA LYS A 223 17.23 1.73 -4.99
C LYS A 223 17.58 1.26 -3.58
N ARG A 224 16.97 0.17 -3.11
CA ARG A 224 17.32 -0.43 -1.82
C ARG A 224 18.79 -0.84 -1.80
N GLU A 225 19.28 -1.47 -2.86
CA GLU A 225 20.70 -1.84 -2.95
C GLU A 225 21.62 -0.63 -3.01
N GLN A 226 21.24 0.46 -3.69
CA GLN A 226 22.00 1.71 -3.67
C GLN A 226 22.10 2.30 -2.26
N VAL A 227 21.01 2.30 -1.49
CA VAL A 227 21.03 2.76 -0.09
C VAL A 227 21.90 1.85 0.78
N LYS A 228 21.73 0.51 0.69
CA LYS A 228 22.51 -0.45 1.46
C LYS A 228 24.02 -0.34 1.19
N ASN A 229 24.40 -0.03 -0.04
CA ASN A 229 25.79 0.15 -0.45
C ASN A 229 26.33 1.58 -0.26
N GLY A 230 25.53 2.49 0.32
CA GLY A 230 25.93 3.88 0.56
C GLY A 230 26.11 4.72 -0.71
N ILE A 231 25.54 4.30 -1.84
CA ILE A 231 25.57 5.04 -3.11
C ILE A 231 24.64 6.25 -3.07
N ILE A 232 23.49 6.09 -2.42
CA ILE A 232 22.53 7.18 -2.16
C ILE A 232 22.13 7.17 -0.69
N THR A 233 21.74 8.33 -0.20
CA THR A 233 21.30 8.54 1.19
C THR A 233 19.79 8.64 1.29
N TRP A 234 19.26 8.42 2.50
CA TRP A 234 17.86 8.70 2.77
C TRP A 234 17.51 10.19 2.62
N GLU A 235 18.47 11.09 2.86
CA GLU A 235 18.27 12.53 2.63
C GLU A 235 17.95 12.83 1.16
N GLU A 236 18.69 12.22 0.22
CA GLU A 236 18.38 12.32 -1.21
C GLU A 236 16.99 11.75 -1.53
N ILE A 237 16.60 10.63 -0.93
CA ILE A 237 15.29 10.00 -1.18
C ILE A 237 14.12 10.88 -0.72
N VAL A 238 14.23 11.51 0.47
CA VAL A 238 13.13 12.30 1.03
C VAL A 238 13.06 13.72 0.46
N THR A 239 14.16 14.24 -0.06
CA THR A 239 14.23 15.60 -0.62
C THR A 239 13.89 15.67 -2.10
N VAL A 240 13.99 14.57 -2.85
CA VAL A 240 13.60 14.52 -4.27
C VAL A 240 12.09 14.75 -4.42
N LYS A 241 11.73 15.98 -4.78
CA LYS A 241 10.41 16.31 -5.32
C LYS A 241 10.40 15.98 -6.81
N LYS A 242 9.42 15.15 -7.20
CA LYS A 242 8.93 14.84 -8.56
C LYS A 242 9.89 15.13 -9.71
#